data_AF-A0A2D6SWZ2-F1
#
_entry.id   AF-A0A2D6SWZ2-F1
#
_cell.length_a   1.000
_cell.length_b   1.000
_cell.length_c   1.000
_cell.angle_alpha   90.00
_cell.angle_beta   90.00
_cell.angle_gamma   90.00
#
_symmetry.space_group_name_H-M   'P 1'
#
loop_
_entity.id
_entity.type
_entity.pdbx_description
1 polymer ?
#
loop_
_entity_poly.entity_id
_entity_poly.type
_entity_poly.pdbx_seq_one_letter_code
_entity_poly.pdbx_strand_id
1 'polypeptide(L)'
;MTADQQRAEEIVTRCEQVMAHAWMVRTFIKHCEEIDDFPELMGIVRAVFDTARALETRLDEPNAYFKMLGKKIGKLRSAAEQFRVDAQAASTHMNFQQAVVSMDACVEELVELLAAAAQSSR
;
A
#
# COMPACT_ATOMS: atom_id res chain seq x y z
N MET A 1 16.30 -22.42 10.52
CA MET A 1 15.83 -21.04 10.38
C MET A 1 16.27 -20.27 11.61
N THR A 2 16.94 -19.13 11.44
CA THR A 2 17.34 -18.29 12.58
C THR A 2 16.14 -17.47 13.08
N ALA A 3 16.20 -16.97 14.33
CA ALA A 3 15.17 -16.09 14.86
C ALA A 3 14.98 -14.83 13.99
N ASP A 4 16.09 -14.29 13.46
CA ASP A 4 16.06 -13.12 12.57
C ASP A 4 15.38 -13.43 11.23
N GLN A 5 15.63 -14.61 10.67
CA GLN A 5 14.99 -15.04 9.44
C GLN A 5 13.47 -15.24 9.64
N GLN A 6 13.08 -15.90 10.72
CA GLN A 6 11.66 -16.07 11.06
C GLN A 6 10.98 -14.71 11.25
N ARG A 7 11.64 -13.77 11.93
CA ARG A 7 11.11 -12.43 12.13
C ARG A 7 10.94 -11.66 10.82
N ALA A 8 11.87 -11.81 9.89
CA ALA A 8 11.77 -11.20 8.57
C ALA A 8 10.57 -11.75 7.77
N GLU A 9 10.36 -13.06 7.80
CA GLU A 9 9.21 -13.72 7.15
C GLU A 9 7.86 -13.27 7.77
N GLU A 10 7.80 -13.09 9.09
CA GLU A 10 6.64 -12.50 9.78
C GLU A 10 6.33 -11.07 9.30
N ILE A 11 7.37 -10.25 9.11
CA ILE A 11 7.20 -8.87 8.63
C ILE A 11 6.71 -8.88 7.18
N VAL A 12 7.21 -9.77 6.32
CA VAL A 12 6.69 -9.94 4.94
C VAL A 12 5.21 -10.30 4.97
N THR A 13 4.83 -11.29 5.78
CA THR A 13 3.44 -11.72 5.96
C THR A 13 2.54 -10.56 6.38
N ARG A 14 2.99 -9.71 7.31
CA ARG A 14 2.26 -8.50 7.71
C ARG A 14 2.15 -7.48 6.56
N CYS A 15 3.20 -7.26 5.79
CA CYS A 15 3.14 -6.37 4.63
C CYS A 15 2.10 -6.86 3.61
N GLU A 16 1.99 -8.17 3.40
CA GLU A 16 0.96 -8.75 2.51
C GLU A 16 -0.46 -8.50 3.02
N GLN A 17 -0.70 -8.63 4.32
CA GLN A 17 -1.99 -8.31 4.93
C GLN A 17 -2.36 -6.85 4.70
N VAL A 18 -1.42 -5.92 4.93
CA VAL A 18 -1.63 -4.49 4.66
C VAL A 18 -1.90 -4.23 3.17
N MET A 19 -1.15 -4.87 2.28
CA MET A 19 -1.38 -4.74 0.84
C MET A 19 -2.74 -5.31 0.41
N ALA A 20 -3.27 -6.32 1.09
CA ALA A 20 -4.62 -6.82 0.85
C ALA A 20 -5.69 -5.77 1.20
N HIS A 21 -5.51 -5.02 2.29
CA HIS A 21 -6.39 -3.90 2.62
C HIS A 21 -6.31 -2.78 1.57
N ALA A 22 -5.10 -2.40 1.14
CA ALA A 22 -4.93 -1.45 0.05
C ALA A 22 -5.58 -1.94 -1.26
N TRP A 23 -5.57 -3.25 -1.52
CA TRP A 23 -6.23 -3.85 -2.68
C TRP A 23 -7.76 -3.70 -2.64
N MET A 24 -8.37 -3.76 -1.46
CA MET A 24 -9.80 -3.51 -1.30
C MET A 24 -10.16 -2.07 -1.68
N VAL A 25 -9.37 -1.08 -1.23
CA VAL A 25 -9.56 0.32 -1.63
C VAL A 25 -9.40 0.48 -3.14
N ARG A 26 -8.33 -0.10 -3.72
CA ARG A 26 -8.14 -0.11 -5.18
C ARG A 26 -9.35 -0.66 -5.91
N THR A 27 -9.91 -1.77 -5.43
CA THR A 27 -11.03 -2.44 -6.08
C THR A 27 -12.28 -1.57 -6.02
N PHE A 28 -12.55 -0.97 -4.86
CA PHE A 28 -13.62 0.01 -4.70
C PHE A 28 -13.48 1.18 -5.68
N ILE A 29 -12.34 1.88 -5.67
CA ILE A 29 -12.14 3.07 -6.50
C ILE A 29 -12.15 2.75 -8.00
N LYS A 30 -11.59 1.61 -8.41
CA LYS A 30 -11.60 1.20 -9.82
C LYS A 30 -13.02 0.97 -10.39
N HIS A 31 -13.97 0.69 -9.52
CA HIS A 31 -15.32 0.28 -9.91
C HIS A 31 -16.42 1.22 -9.41
N CYS A 32 -16.06 2.36 -8.82
CA CYS A 32 -17.03 3.38 -8.46
C CYS A 32 -17.46 4.16 -9.71
N GLU A 33 -18.67 4.72 -9.70
CA GLU A 33 -19.21 5.47 -10.84
C GLU A 33 -18.49 6.81 -11.01
N GLU A 34 -18.03 7.42 -9.91
CA GLU A 34 -17.33 8.70 -9.91
C GLU A 34 -16.02 8.66 -10.73
N ILE A 35 -15.46 7.47 -11.02
CA ILE A 35 -14.22 7.36 -11.78
C ILE A 35 -14.34 7.86 -13.22
N ASP A 36 -15.55 7.86 -13.79
CA ASP A 36 -15.81 8.32 -15.15
C ASP A 36 -15.70 9.84 -15.26
N ASP A 37 -16.13 10.56 -14.20
CA ASP A 37 -16.07 12.02 -14.10
C ASP A 37 -14.78 12.53 -13.44
N PHE A 38 -14.13 11.70 -12.62
CA PHE A 38 -12.91 12.03 -11.86
C PHE A 38 -11.77 11.04 -12.18
N PRO A 39 -11.20 11.10 -13.41
CA PRO A 39 -10.17 10.15 -13.87
C PRO A 39 -8.87 10.19 -13.06
N GLU A 40 -8.61 11.26 -12.31
CA GLU A 40 -7.50 11.39 -11.36
C GLU A 40 -7.52 10.32 -10.26
N LEU A 41 -8.70 9.80 -9.89
CA LEU A 41 -8.85 8.69 -8.94
C LEU A 41 -8.09 7.43 -9.39
N MET A 42 -7.82 7.27 -10.69
CA MET A 42 -6.98 6.19 -11.18
C MET A 42 -5.54 6.25 -10.68
N GLY A 43 -5.07 7.38 -10.13
CA GLY A 43 -3.76 7.53 -9.52
C GLY A 43 -3.51 6.49 -8.42
N ILE A 44 -4.42 6.39 -7.44
CA ILE A 44 -4.28 5.41 -6.34
C ILE A 44 -4.45 3.97 -6.85
N VAL A 45 -5.36 3.75 -7.80
CA VAL A 45 -5.62 2.43 -8.40
C VAL A 45 -4.37 1.85 -9.06
N ARG A 46 -3.65 2.69 -9.81
CA ARG A 46 -2.39 2.31 -10.47
C ARG A 46 -1.26 2.13 -9.44
N ALA A 47 -1.13 3.04 -8.48
CA ALA A 47 -0.08 2.97 -7.46
C ALA A 47 -0.16 1.70 -6.61
N VAL A 48 -1.36 1.32 -6.16
CA VAL A 48 -1.58 0.08 -5.41
C VAL A 48 -1.27 -1.14 -6.28
N PHE A 49 -1.75 -1.16 -7.53
CA PHE A 49 -1.47 -2.26 -8.47
C PHE A 49 0.03 -2.46 -8.69
N ASP A 50 0.75 -1.40 -9.03
CA ASP A 50 2.17 -1.42 -9.34
C ASP A 50 3.03 -1.79 -8.13
N THR A 51 2.57 -1.43 -6.94
CA THR A 51 3.25 -1.79 -5.68
C THR A 51 3.01 -3.26 -5.37
N ALA A 52 1.76 -3.73 -5.38
CA ALA A 52 1.42 -5.13 -5.12
C ALA A 52 2.16 -6.08 -6.07
N ARG A 53 2.14 -5.80 -7.38
CA ARG A 53 2.84 -6.64 -8.37
C ARG A 53 4.35 -6.66 -8.22
N ALA A 54 4.95 -5.56 -7.78
CA ALA A 54 6.38 -5.55 -7.52
C ALA A 54 6.76 -6.38 -6.27
N LEU A 55 5.89 -6.41 -5.25
CA LEU A 55 6.15 -7.13 -4.01
C LEU A 55 5.88 -8.63 -4.13
N GLU A 56 4.81 -9.03 -4.82
CA GLU A 56 4.41 -10.43 -5.04
C GLU A 56 5.53 -11.30 -5.63
N THR A 57 6.40 -10.71 -6.46
CA THR A 57 7.55 -11.43 -7.05
C THR A 57 8.69 -11.76 -6.07
N ARG A 58 8.55 -11.42 -4.77
CA ARG A 58 9.66 -11.46 -3.78
C ARG A 58 9.24 -12.03 -2.42
N LEU A 59 8.11 -12.71 -2.32
CA LEU A 59 7.55 -13.18 -1.05
C LEU A 59 8.52 -14.10 -0.29
N ASP A 60 9.20 -14.98 -1.00
CA ASP A 60 10.14 -15.96 -0.40
C ASP A 60 11.53 -15.39 -0.11
N GLU A 61 11.78 -14.11 -0.42
CA GLU A 61 13.08 -13.45 -0.26
C GLU A 61 12.95 -12.14 0.53
N PRO A 62 12.89 -12.19 1.88
CA PRO A 62 12.59 -11.00 2.71
C PRO A 62 13.49 -9.79 2.44
N ASN A 63 14.79 -9.99 2.29
CA ASN A 63 15.72 -8.90 1.98
C ASN A 63 15.44 -8.24 0.62
N ALA A 64 15.10 -9.04 -0.40
CA ALA A 64 14.72 -8.53 -1.70
C ALA A 64 13.37 -7.81 -1.63
N TYR A 65 12.42 -8.36 -0.86
CA TYR A 65 11.11 -7.78 -0.60
C TYR A 65 11.24 -6.38 0.00
N PHE A 66 11.96 -6.21 1.13
CA PHE A 66 12.10 -4.93 1.80
C PHE A 66 12.82 -3.89 0.93
N LYS A 67 13.84 -4.31 0.17
CA LYS A 67 14.49 -3.44 -0.81
C LYS A 67 13.51 -2.94 -1.89
N MET A 68 12.58 -3.79 -2.33
CA MET A 68 11.56 -3.40 -3.30
C MET A 68 10.50 -2.51 -2.66
N LEU A 69 10.03 -2.84 -1.46
CA LEU A 69 9.08 -2.01 -0.70
C LEU A 69 9.65 -0.60 -0.51
N GLY A 70 10.92 -0.47 -0.07
CA GLY A 70 11.57 0.84 0.07
C GLY A 70 11.64 1.65 -1.22
N LYS A 71 11.72 1.01 -2.40
CA LYS A 71 11.67 1.72 -3.69
C LYS A 71 10.26 2.16 -4.07
N LYS A 72 9.22 1.44 -3.63
CA LYS A 72 7.82 1.70 -4.00
C LYS A 72 7.11 2.61 -3.01
N ILE A 73 7.48 2.56 -1.72
CA ILE A 73 6.75 3.23 -0.64
C ILE A 73 6.66 4.75 -0.82
N GLY A 74 7.70 5.38 -1.37
CA GLY A 74 7.68 6.82 -1.67
C GLY A 74 6.61 7.19 -2.70
N LYS A 75 6.49 6.40 -3.79
CA LYS A 75 5.46 6.63 -4.82
C LYS A 75 4.05 6.30 -4.30
N LEU A 76 3.92 5.24 -3.52
CA LEU A 76 2.64 4.87 -2.91
C LEU A 76 2.14 5.97 -1.96
N ARG A 77 3.05 6.52 -1.13
CA ARG A 77 2.75 7.65 -0.24
C ARG A 77 2.25 8.87 -1.03
N SER A 78 2.99 9.31 -2.04
CA SER A 78 2.56 10.47 -2.84
C SER A 78 1.22 10.25 -3.54
N ALA A 79 0.93 9.01 -3.97
CA ALA A 79 -0.37 8.68 -4.54
C ALA A 79 -1.48 8.72 -3.49
N ALA A 80 -1.24 8.27 -2.25
CA ALA A 80 -2.22 8.36 -1.15
C ALA A 80 -2.48 9.82 -0.74
N GLU A 81 -1.44 10.65 -0.70
CA GLU A 81 -1.56 12.09 -0.45
C GLU A 81 -2.41 12.78 -1.52
N GLN A 82 -2.18 12.49 -2.80
CA GLN A 82 -2.98 13.03 -3.89
C GLN A 82 -4.42 12.49 -3.86
N PHE A 83 -4.59 11.20 -3.59
CA PHE A 83 -5.89 10.56 -3.48
C PHE A 83 -6.78 11.21 -2.42
N ARG A 84 -6.21 11.71 -1.31
CA ARG A 84 -6.96 12.48 -0.31
C ARG A 84 -7.65 13.71 -0.88
N VAL A 85 -6.97 14.40 -1.80
CA VAL A 85 -7.51 15.59 -2.48
C VAL A 85 -8.55 15.16 -3.51
N ASP A 86 -8.21 14.18 -4.35
CA ASP A 86 -9.05 13.73 -5.45
C ASP A 86 -10.35 13.09 -4.95
N ALA A 87 -10.28 12.24 -3.92
CA ALA A 87 -11.44 11.59 -3.30
C ALA A 87 -12.43 12.61 -2.74
N GLN A 88 -11.93 13.66 -2.07
CA GLN A 88 -12.76 14.72 -1.50
C GLN A 88 -13.44 15.57 -2.59
N ALA A 89 -12.78 15.75 -3.74
CA ALA A 89 -13.35 16.43 -4.89
C ALA A 89 -14.40 15.57 -5.61
N ALA A 90 -14.14 14.26 -5.71
CA ALA A 90 -15.04 13.31 -6.36
C ALA A 90 -16.33 13.06 -5.57
N SER A 91 -16.23 12.90 -4.25
CA SER A 91 -17.39 12.49 -3.45
C SER A 91 -17.20 12.78 -1.95
N THR A 92 -18.27 13.23 -1.30
CA THR A 92 -18.32 13.40 0.16
C THR A 92 -18.90 12.16 0.87
N HIS A 93 -19.15 11.07 0.15
CA HIS A 93 -19.72 9.85 0.72
C HIS A 93 -18.76 9.17 1.71
N MET A 94 -19.33 8.49 2.70
CA MET A 94 -18.58 7.76 3.73
C MET A 94 -17.55 6.77 3.14
N ASN A 95 -17.88 6.12 2.03
CA ASN A 95 -16.96 5.17 1.39
C ASN A 95 -15.65 5.82 0.94
N PHE A 96 -15.70 7.03 0.36
CA PHE A 96 -14.49 7.76 -0.05
C PHE A 96 -13.68 8.23 1.15
N GLN A 97 -14.35 8.72 2.19
CA GLN A 97 -13.70 9.11 3.44
C GLN A 97 -12.97 7.92 4.09
N GLN A 98 -13.63 6.75 4.18
CA GLN A 98 -13.02 5.54 4.73
C GLN A 98 -11.92 4.98 3.82
N ALA A 99 -12.05 5.09 2.50
CA ALA A 99 -11.01 4.70 1.56
C ALA A 99 -9.72 5.51 1.76
N VAL A 100 -9.84 6.82 1.97
CA VAL A 100 -8.70 7.70 2.28
C VAL A 100 -8.04 7.28 3.60
N VAL A 101 -8.82 7.16 4.68
CA VAL A 101 -8.31 6.74 6.00
C VAL A 101 -7.62 5.38 5.91
N SER A 102 -8.22 4.44 5.18
CA SER A 102 -7.65 3.10 5.00
C SER A 102 -6.33 3.13 4.23
N MET A 103 -6.22 3.94 3.16
CA MET A 103 -4.96 4.06 2.42
C MET A 103 -3.85 4.74 3.23
N ASP A 104 -4.18 5.77 3.99
CA ASP A 104 -3.22 6.43 4.87
C ASP A 104 -2.66 5.44 5.90
N ALA A 105 -3.55 4.67 6.55
CA ALA A 105 -3.15 3.65 7.51
C ALA A 105 -2.27 2.55 6.87
N CYS A 106 -2.61 2.12 5.66
CA CYS A 106 -1.79 1.13 4.94
C CYS A 106 -0.37 1.67 4.66
N VAL A 107 -0.24 2.93 4.23
CA VAL A 107 1.05 3.54 3.95
C VAL A 107 1.87 3.69 5.23
N GLU A 108 1.24 4.13 6.33
CA GLU A 108 1.88 4.26 7.63
C GLU A 108 2.40 2.91 8.13
N GLU A 109 1.56 1.87 8.15
CA GLU A 109 1.97 0.56 8.64
C GLU A 109 3.09 -0.07 7.78
N LEU A 110 3.04 0.08 6.44
CA LEU A 110 4.12 -0.39 5.57
C LEU A 110 5.46 0.30 5.86
N VAL A 111 5.44 1.56 6.26
CA VAL A 111 6.65 2.32 6.61
C VAL A 111 7.21 1.85 7.94
N GLU A 112 6.34 1.61 8.92
CA GLU A 112 6.73 1.04 10.21
C GLU A 112 7.31 -0.37 10.07
N LEU A 113 6.68 -1.22 9.26
CA LEU A 113 7.15 -2.58 8.95
C LEU A 113 8.52 -2.54 8.26
N LEU A 114 8.71 -1.63 7.30
CA LEU A 114 10.00 -1.45 6.64
C LEU A 114 11.09 -0.97 7.62
N ALA A 115 10.75 -0.07 8.53
CA ALA A 115 11.67 0.40 9.58
C ALA A 115 12.01 -0.72 10.59
N ALA A 116 11.04 -1.57 10.96
CA ALA A 116 11.26 -2.73 11.81
C ALA A 116 12.21 -3.74 11.16
N ALA A 117 12.04 -4.02 9.86
CA ALA A 117 12.93 -4.91 9.11
C ALA A 117 14.39 -4.42 9.08
N ALA A 118 14.59 -3.10 8.95
CA ALA A 118 15.93 -2.51 8.96
C ALA A 118 16.64 -2.60 10.32
N GLN A 119 15.88 -2.68 11.41
CA GLN A 119 16.42 -2.83 12.77
C GLN A 119 16.81 -4.27 13.07
N SER A 120 16.09 -5.27 12.53
CA SER A 120 16.44 -6.70 12.65
C SER A 120 17.67 -7.11 11.85
N SER A 121 18.20 -6.23 11.00
CA SER A 121 19.40 -6.47 10.17
C SER A 121 20.70 -5.90 10.79
N ARG A 122 20.64 -5.36 12.01
CA ARG A 122 21.78 -4.83 12.77
C ARG A 122 22.12 -5.73 13.94
#